data_AF-A0A1G2VWF4-F1
#
_entry.id   AF-A0A1G2VWF4-F1
#
_cell.length_a   1.000
_cell.length_b   1.000
_cell.length_c   1.000
_cell.angle_alpha   90.00
_cell.angle_beta   90.00
_cell.angle_gamma   90.00
#
_symmetry.space_group_name_H-M   'P 1'
#
loop_
_entity.id
_entity.type
_entity.pdbx_description
1 polymer ?
#
loop_
_entity_poly.entity_id
_entity_poly.type
_entity_poly.pdbx_seq_one_letter_code
_entity_poly.pdbx_strand_id
1 'polypeptide(L)'
;MRFPAFRQFFCLLLLAAAPFAGLWLGEGMVSLVSVPAAIGLLILSFGAALLSPSPRPREKYYVLLAATVMFVGAWAAGQSLAKRALVDCMEQGGEVQAALEGFRAEHGAYPRQLEQLDIKLPGRLHLHAPLLHYQPEGDGYRLYFSVDNVRFVATRYTPFVAHRQED
;
A
#
# COMPACT_ATOMS: atom_id res chain seq x y z
N MET A 1 10.02 -39.91 -12.86
CA MET A 1 8.57 -39.58 -12.86
C MET A 1 8.43 -38.08 -13.12
N ARG A 2 7.84 -37.67 -14.25
CA ARG A 2 7.51 -36.26 -14.50
C ARG A 2 6.14 -36.02 -13.87
N PHE A 3 6.03 -35.13 -12.90
CA PHE A 3 4.75 -34.70 -12.33
C PHE A 3 4.30 -33.39 -13.00
N PRO A 4 3.70 -33.44 -14.21
CA PRO A 4 3.27 -32.23 -14.93
C PRO A 4 2.22 -31.44 -14.14
N ALA A 5 1.33 -32.14 -13.42
CA ALA A 5 0.31 -31.53 -12.57
C ALA A 5 0.91 -30.69 -11.43
N PHE A 6 1.99 -31.17 -10.81
CA PHE A 6 2.69 -30.44 -9.76
C PHE A 6 3.31 -29.15 -10.31
N ARG A 7 4.06 -29.24 -11.41
CA ARG A 7 4.69 -28.07 -12.06
C ARG A 7 3.64 -27.04 -12.52
N GLN A 8 2.55 -27.50 -13.10
CA GLN A 8 1.43 -26.66 -13.51
C GLN A 8 0.80 -25.93 -12.32
N PHE A 9 0.58 -26.61 -11.19
CA PHE A 9 0.04 -25.99 -9.98
C PHE A 9 0.94 -24.84 -9.49
N PHE A 10 2.25 -25.07 -9.36
CA PHE A 10 3.17 -23.99 -8.95
C PHE A 10 3.28 -22.87 -9.97
N CYS A 11 3.24 -23.19 -11.27
CA CYS A 11 3.22 -22.18 -12.33
C CYS A 11 2.01 -21.24 -12.17
N LEU A 12 0.82 -21.80 -11.94
CA LEU A 12 -0.40 -21.03 -11.71
C LEU A 12 -0.33 -20.23 -10.41
N LEU A 13 0.22 -20.82 -9.35
CA LEU A 13 0.40 -20.13 -8.07
C LEU A 13 1.35 -18.93 -8.20
N LEU A 14 2.45 -19.05 -8.94
CA LEU A 14 3.37 -17.94 -9.19
C LEU A 14 2.75 -16.86 -10.08
N LEU A 15 1.95 -17.25 -11.09
CA LEU A 15 1.20 -16.31 -11.91
C LEU A 15 0.15 -15.53 -11.09
N ALA A 16 -0.50 -16.18 -10.12
CA ALA A 16 -1.43 -15.52 -9.21
C ALA A 16 -0.71 -14.65 -8.16
N ALA A 17 0.48 -15.06 -7.72
CA ALA A 17 1.30 -14.30 -6.78
C ALA A 17 1.91 -13.04 -7.40
N ALA A 18 2.23 -13.04 -8.70
CA ALA A 18 2.78 -11.90 -9.42
C ALA A 18 1.98 -10.59 -9.27
N PRO A 19 0.67 -10.54 -9.58
CA PRO A 19 -0.11 -9.32 -9.39
C PRO A 19 -0.28 -8.96 -7.91
N PHE A 20 -0.39 -9.94 -7.01
CA PHE A 20 -0.52 -9.65 -5.57
C PHE A 20 0.74 -9.00 -5.00
N ALA A 21 1.92 -9.56 -5.32
CA ALA A 21 3.21 -9.00 -4.93
C ALA A 21 3.44 -7.63 -5.57
N GLY A 22 3.09 -7.47 -6.85
CA GLY A 22 3.15 -6.19 -7.55
C GLY A 22 2.29 -5.13 -6.83
N LEU A 23 1.02 -5.44 -6.57
CA LEU A 23 0.09 -4.53 -5.88
C LEU A 23 0.59 -4.16 -4.48
N TRP A 24 1.05 -5.15 -3.71
CA TRP A 24 1.60 -4.94 -2.37
C TRP A 24 2.80 -3.99 -2.40
N LEU A 25 3.79 -4.26 -3.24
CA LEU A 25 4.95 -3.37 -3.39
C LEU A 25 4.57 -1.97 -3.88
N GLY A 26 3.59 -1.89 -4.79
CA GLY A 26 3.09 -0.63 -5.32
C GLY A 26 2.41 0.22 -4.25
N GLU A 27 1.52 -0.38 -3.45
CA GLU A 27 0.86 0.31 -2.34
C GLU A 27 1.85 0.72 -1.24
N GLY A 28 2.87 -0.09 -0.98
CA GLY A 28 3.97 0.26 -0.07
C GLY A 28 4.92 1.35 -0.60
N MET A 29 4.59 1.95 -1.75
CA MET A 29 5.41 2.94 -2.46
C MET A 29 6.84 2.51 -2.75
N VAL A 30 7.09 1.19 -2.82
CA VAL A 30 8.41 0.64 -3.14
C VAL A 30 8.72 0.90 -4.61
N SER A 31 9.87 1.51 -4.87
CA SER A 31 10.32 1.79 -6.24
C SER A 31 10.57 0.51 -7.03
N LEU A 32 10.19 0.47 -8.31
CA LEU A 32 10.39 -0.70 -9.18
C LEU A 32 11.87 -1.03 -9.40
N VAL A 33 12.76 -0.04 -9.31
CA VAL A 33 14.22 -0.21 -9.42
C VAL A 33 14.88 -0.63 -8.09
N SER A 34 14.10 -0.76 -7.02
CA SER A 34 14.63 -1.25 -5.74
C SER A 34 14.98 -2.74 -5.83
N VAL A 35 15.98 -3.15 -5.02
CA VAL A 35 16.38 -4.55 -4.88
C VAL A 35 15.20 -5.49 -4.59
N PRO A 36 14.29 -5.22 -3.63
CA PRO A 36 13.17 -6.13 -3.37
C PRO A 36 12.19 -6.25 -4.55
N ALA A 37 11.92 -5.16 -5.27
CA ALA A 37 11.06 -5.21 -6.45
C ALA A 37 11.70 -6.01 -7.60
N ALA A 38 13.00 -5.82 -7.84
CA ALA A 38 13.74 -6.58 -8.83
C ALA A 38 13.78 -8.08 -8.49
N ILE A 39 14.05 -8.44 -7.24
CA ILE A 39 14.04 -9.83 -6.76
C ILE A 39 12.66 -10.45 -6.95
N GLY A 40 11.59 -9.77 -6.51
CA GLY A 40 10.22 -10.25 -6.65
C GLY A 40 9.84 -10.49 -8.12
N LEU A 41 10.13 -9.52 -8.99
CA LEU A 41 9.88 -9.64 -10.42
C LEU A 41 10.63 -10.82 -11.04
N LEU A 42 11.94 -10.95 -10.76
CA LEU A 42 12.75 -12.03 -11.30
C LEU A 42 12.28 -13.41 -10.82
N ILE A 43 12.06 -13.58 -9.52
CA ILE A 43 11.62 -14.86 -8.95
C ILE A 43 10.26 -15.26 -9.51
N LEU A 44 9.29 -14.35 -9.54
CA LEU A 44 7.92 -14.67 -9.95
C LEU A 44 7.84 -14.92 -11.46
N SER A 45 8.47 -14.07 -12.28
CA SER A 45 8.45 -14.21 -13.73
C SER A 45 9.28 -15.41 -14.22
N PHE A 46 10.54 -15.52 -13.80
CA PHE A 46 11.39 -16.65 -14.22
C PHE A 46 10.95 -17.96 -13.56
N GLY A 47 10.49 -17.93 -12.31
CA GLY A 47 9.95 -19.10 -11.63
C GLY A 47 8.72 -19.66 -12.36
N ALA A 48 7.78 -18.81 -12.75
CA ALA A 48 6.61 -19.24 -13.52
C ALA A 48 7.02 -19.83 -14.88
N ALA A 49 7.93 -19.17 -15.60
CA ALA A 49 8.42 -19.66 -16.89
C ALA A 49 9.18 -21.00 -16.78
N LEU A 50 9.97 -21.19 -15.73
CA LEU A 50 10.74 -22.42 -15.47
C LEU A 50 9.81 -23.58 -15.07
N LEU A 51 8.75 -23.29 -14.32
CA LEU A 51 7.77 -24.28 -13.87
C LEU A 51 6.64 -24.51 -14.88
N SER A 52 6.61 -23.79 -15.99
CA SER A 52 5.67 -24.05 -17.08
C SER A 52 5.76 -25.52 -17.53
N PRO A 53 4.63 -26.24 -17.64
CA PRO A 53 4.61 -27.66 -18.00
C PRO A 53 5.04 -27.91 -19.45
N SER A 54 5.04 -26.87 -20.29
CA SER A 54 5.38 -26.97 -21.70
C SER A 54 6.88 -27.11 -21.94
N PRO A 55 7.31 -28.04 -22.81
CA PRO A 55 8.69 -28.12 -23.24
C PRO A 55 9.06 -27.03 -24.26
N ARG A 56 8.08 -26.34 -24.86
CA ARG A 56 8.33 -25.41 -25.98
C ARG A 56 8.86 -24.07 -25.47
N PRO A 57 9.95 -23.53 -26.06
CA PRO A 57 10.55 -22.28 -25.60
C PRO A 57 9.61 -21.07 -25.78
N ARG A 58 8.78 -21.06 -26.83
CA ARG A 58 7.80 -20.00 -27.08
C ARG A 58 6.76 -19.88 -25.95
N GLU A 59 6.27 -21.00 -25.43
CA GLU A 59 5.27 -21.00 -24.37
C GLU A 59 5.85 -20.50 -23.04
N LYS A 60 7.12 -20.81 -22.76
CA LYS A 60 7.84 -20.25 -21.61
C LYS A 60 8.01 -18.74 -21.71
N TYR A 61 8.30 -18.23 -22.91
CA TYR A 61 8.39 -16.79 -23.16
C TYR A 61 7.04 -16.09 -22.91
N TYR A 62 5.92 -16.68 -23.35
CA TYR A 62 4.60 -16.12 -23.08
C TYR A 62 4.27 -16.10 -21.58
N VAL A 63 4.61 -17.16 -20.82
CA VAL A 63 4.42 -17.19 -19.36
C VAL A 63 5.29 -16.13 -18.68
N LEU A 64 6.56 -16.00 -19.08
CA LEU A 64 7.48 -14.96 -18.57
C LEU A 64 6.90 -13.56 -18.79
N LEU A 65 6.44 -13.28 -20.02
CA LEU A 65 5.87 -12.00 -20.39
C LEU A 65 4.58 -11.72 -19.62
N ALA A 66 3.68 -12.70 -19.53
CA ALA A 66 2.43 -12.57 -18.80
C ALA A 66 2.68 -12.26 -17.32
N ALA A 67 3.55 -13.01 -16.65
CA ALA A 67 3.91 -12.77 -15.25
C ALA A 67 4.51 -11.36 -15.04
N THR A 68 5.39 -10.95 -15.95
CA THR A 68 6.02 -9.62 -15.92
C THR A 68 4.99 -8.50 -16.08
N VAL A 69 4.11 -8.60 -17.07
CA VAL A 69 3.06 -7.61 -17.31
C VAL A 69 2.08 -7.54 -16.15
N MET A 70 1.67 -8.68 -15.59
CA MET A 70 0.79 -8.72 -14.42
C MET A 70 1.45 -8.10 -13.19
N PHE A 71 2.72 -8.39 -12.94
CA PHE A 71 3.47 -7.79 -11.83
C PHE A 71 3.59 -6.26 -11.98
N VAL A 72 4.11 -5.80 -13.13
CA VAL A 72 4.34 -4.36 -13.37
C VAL A 72 3.03 -3.59 -13.42
N GLY A 73 1.99 -4.14 -14.04
CA GLY A 73 0.66 -3.54 -14.10
C GLY A 73 0.03 -3.40 -12.71
N ALA A 74 0.10 -4.45 -11.88
CA ALA A 74 -0.41 -4.39 -10.52
C ALA A 74 0.40 -3.45 -9.63
N TRP A 75 1.72 -3.40 -9.79
CA TRP A 75 2.57 -2.42 -9.12
C TRP A 75 2.19 -0.99 -9.46
N ALA A 76 1.98 -0.68 -10.75
CA ALA A 76 1.55 0.65 -11.17
C ALA A 76 0.16 1.00 -10.59
N ALA A 77 -0.76 0.04 -10.52
CA ALA A 77 -2.06 0.22 -9.87
C ALA A 77 -1.91 0.51 -8.37
N GLY A 78 -1.06 -0.24 -7.66
CA GLY A 78 -0.77 -0.01 -6.23
C GLY A 78 -0.18 1.37 -5.97
N GLN A 79 0.77 1.80 -6.80
CA GLN A 79 1.34 3.15 -6.73
C GLN A 79 0.28 4.24 -6.94
N SER A 80 -0.66 4.02 -7.87
CA SER A 80 -1.75 4.97 -8.09
C SER A 80 -2.70 5.03 -6.88
N LEU A 81 -2.96 3.91 -6.22
CA LEU A 81 -3.77 3.85 -5.00
C LEU A 81 -3.09 4.57 -3.85
N ALA A 82 -1.80 4.32 -3.62
CA ALA A 82 -1.03 5.00 -2.58
C ALA A 82 -0.99 6.52 -2.79
N LYS A 83 -0.80 6.98 -4.03
CA LYS A 83 -0.83 8.41 -4.36
C LYS A 83 -2.19 9.04 -4.12
N ARG A 84 -3.28 8.35 -4.45
CA ARG A 84 -4.65 8.83 -4.15
C ARG A 84 -4.86 8.92 -2.65
N ALA A 85 -4.47 7.89 -1.90
CA ALA A 85 -4.59 7.89 -0.44
C ALA A 85 -3.79 9.03 0.21
N LEU A 86 -2.62 9.39 -0.36
CA LEU A 86 -1.82 10.54 0.06
C LEU A 86 -2.54 11.86 -0.21
N VAL A 87 -3.07 12.05 -1.42
CA VAL A 87 -3.84 13.26 -1.77
C VAL A 87 -5.07 13.38 -0.88
N ASP A 88 -5.81 12.29 -0.66
CA ASP A 88 -6.97 12.25 0.23
C ASP A 88 -6.58 12.70 1.65
N CYS A 89 -5.44 12.23 2.17
CA CYS A 89 -4.94 12.67 3.49
C CYS A 89 -4.60 14.17 3.52
N MET A 90 -4.03 14.72 2.43
CA MET A 90 -3.69 16.14 2.36
C MET A 90 -4.92 17.03 2.27
N GLU A 91 -5.92 16.63 1.48
CA GLU A 91 -7.14 17.41 1.25
C GLU A 91 -8.12 17.30 2.43
N GLN A 92 -8.31 16.10 2.98
CA GLN A 92 -9.30 15.82 4.02
C GLN A 92 -8.74 15.88 5.45
N GLY A 93 -7.43 16.15 5.61
CA GLY A 93 -6.82 16.26 6.95
C GLY A 93 -7.52 17.30 7.84
N GLY A 94 -7.95 18.42 7.25
CA GLY A 94 -8.72 19.45 7.96
C GLY A 94 -10.12 18.99 8.38
N GLU A 95 -10.78 18.17 7.56
CA GLU A 95 -12.08 17.58 7.91
C GLU A 95 -11.98 16.63 9.10
N VAL A 96 -10.89 15.84 9.16
CA VAL A 96 -10.61 14.98 10.32
C VAL A 96 -10.38 15.80 11.59
N GLN A 97 -9.66 16.93 11.52
CA GLN A 97 -9.51 17.83 12.67
C GLN A 97 -10.84 18.43 13.11
N ALA A 98 -11.67 18.88 12.17
CA ALA A 98 -12.99 19.42 12.47
C ALA A 98 -13.89 18.37 13.14
N ALA A 99 -13.85 17.13 12.67
CA ALA A 99 -14.59 16.01 13.27
C ALA A 99 -14.09 15.67 14.68
N LEU A 100 -12.78 15.71 14.92
CA LEU A 100 -12.20 15.51 16.26
C LEU A 100 -12.64 16.58 17.25
N GLU A 101 -12.67 17.85 16.83
CA GLU A 101 -13.19 18.94 17.66
C GLU A 101 -14.71 18.81 17.90
N GLY A 102 -15.47 18.43 16.87
CA GLY A 102 -16.91 18.16 17.00
C GLY A 102 -17.20 17.04 18.01
N PHE A 103 -16.49 15.92 17.91
CA PHE A 103 -16.62 14.79 18.84
C PHE A 103 -16.33 15.22 20.27
N ARG A 104 -15.28 16.03 20.48
CA ARG A 104 -14.95 16.57 21.80
C ARG A 104 -16.01 17.53 22.32
N ALA A 105 -16.59 18.38 21.48
CA ALA A 105 -17.65 19.30 21.89
C ALA A 105 -18.89 18.54 22.40
N GLU A 106 -19.19 17.38 21.81
CA GLU A 106 -20.33 16.55 22.18
C GLU A 106 -20.05 15.65 23.40
N HIS A 107 -18.87 15.04 23.48
CA HIS A 107 -18.55 14.01 24.48
C HIS A 107 -17.66 14.52 25.62
N GLY A 108 -17.15 15.74 25.54
CA GLY A 108 -16.22 16.35 26.49
C GLY A 108 -14.77 15.85 26.38
N ALA A 109 -14.48 14.88 25.52
CA ALA A 109 -13.15 14.28 25.34
C ALA A 109 -12.92 13.85 23.88
N TYR A 110 -11.66 13.73 23.45
CA TYR A 110 -11.31 13.16 22.14
C TYR A 110 -11.55 11.65 22.10
N PRO A 111 -11.83 11.08 20.92
CA PRO A 111 -12.06 9.64 20.79
C PRO A 111 -10.77 8.85 21.10
N ARG A 112 -10.90 7.59 21.51
CA ARG A 112 -9.73 6.71 21.69
C ARG A 112 -9.19 6.19 20.36
N GLN A 113 -10.05 6.14 19.35
CA GLN A 113 -9.81 5.53 18.04
C GLN A 113 -10.50 6.37 16.96
N LEU A 114 -9.87 6.55 15.80
CA LEU A 114 -10.45 7.35 14.70
C LEU A 114 -11.75 6.74 14.16
N GLU A 115 -11.93 5.43 14.30
CA GLU A 115 -13.13 4.70 13.87
C GLU A 115 -14.39 5.09 14.66
N GLN A 116 -14.23 5.81 15.79
CA GLN A 116 -15.34 6.37 16.56
C GLN A 116 -15.90 7.66 15.95
N LEU A 117 -15.19 8.26 14.98
CA LEU A 117 -15.70 9.39 14.22
C LEU A 117 -16.64 8.88 13.13
N ASP A 118 -17.82 9.48 13.00
CA ASP A 118 -18.80 9.15 11.94
C ASP A 118 -18.42 9.81 10.59
N ILE A 119 -17.16 9.67 10.20
CA ILE A 119 -16.62 10.18 8.94
C ILE A 119 -15.89 9.07 8.18
N LYS A 120 -15.80 9.23 6.86
CA LYS A 120 -14.94 8.37 6.05
C LYS A 120 -13.48 8.78 6.27
N LEU A 121 -12.70 7.92 6.93
CA LEU A 121 -11.29 8.19 7.19
C LEU A 121 -10.47 8.19 5.87
N PRO A 122 -9.67 9.25 5.61
CA PRO A 122 -8.79 9.30 4.45
C PRO A 122 -7.59 8.37 4.61
N GLY A 123 -6.85 8.15 3.52
CA GLY A 123 -5.58 7.42 3.57
C GLY A 123 -5.72 5.90 3.66
N ARG A 124 -6.88 5.33 3.33
CA ARG A 124 -7.08 3.87 3.31
C ARG A 124 -6.35 3.24 2.13
N LEU A 125 -5.54 2.22 2.44
CA LEU A 125 -4.91 1.31 1.49
C LEU A 125 -5.61 -0.06 1.55
N HIS A 126 -5.44 -0.92 0.54
CA HIS A 126 -6.10 -2.24 0.54
C HIS A 126 -5.28 -3.31 1.24
N LEU A 127 -3.96 -3.32 1.04
CA LEU A 127 -3.04 -4.35 1.51
C LEU A 127 -2.12 -3.87 2.63
N HIS A 128 -2.06 -2.55 2.86
CA HIS A 128 -1.25 -1.92 3.90
C HIS A 128 -2.14 -1.25 4.95
N ALA A 129 -1.53 -0.96 6.11
CA ALA A 129 -2.16 -0.12 7.11
C ALA A 129 -2.49 1.26 6.52
N PRO A 130 -3.55 1.93 7.03
CA PRO A 130 -3.85 3.30 6.62
C PRO A 130 -2.65 4.22 6.83
N LEU A 131 -2.46 5.18 5.92
CA LEU A 131 -1.38 6.17 6.02
C LEU A 131 -1.56 7.07 7.26
N LEU A 132 -2.81 7.36 7.62
CA LEU A 132 -3.14 8.25 8.71
C LEU A 132 -3.07 7.51 10.05
N HIS A 133 -2.18 7.98 10.93
CA HIS A 133 -2.05 7.49 12.29
C HIS A 133 -2.64 8.50 13.28
N TYR A 134 -3.30 7.95 14.29
CA TYR A 134 -3.88 8.72 15.38
C TYR A 134 -3.41 8.19 16.71
N GLN A 135 -2.99 9.12 17.57
CA GLN A 135 -2.60 8.82 18.93
C GLN A 135 -3.29 9.82 19.87
N PRO A 136 -4.13 9.36 20.81
CA PRO A 136 -4.66 10.23 21.85
C PRO A 136 -3.55 10.59 22.84
N GLU A 137 -3.44 11.87 23.20
CA GLU A 137 -2.42 12.39 24.13
C GLU A 137 -3.09 13.25 25.21
N GLY A 138 -3.38 12.69 26.38
CA GLY A 138 -3.93 13.45 27.51
C GLY A 138 -5.23 14.18 27.18
N ASP A 139 -5.17 15.51 27.14
CA ASP A 139 -6.28 16.41 26.79
C ASP A 139 -6.30 16.81 25.29
N GLY A 140 -5.52 16.11 24.46
CA GLY A 140 -5.32 16.39 23.05
C GLY A 140 -5.18 15.13 22.21
N TYR A 141 -4.67 15.33 20.99
CA TYR A 141 -4.41 14.26 20.04
C TYR A 141 -3.19 14.62 19.18
N ARG A 142 -2.61 13.57 18.60
CA ARG A 142 -1.63 13.67 17.53
C ARG A 142 -2.13 12.88 16.33
N LEU A 143 -2.34 13.59 15.23
CA LEU A 143 -2.65 13.02 13.93
C LEU A 143 -1.40 13.15 13.07
N TYR A 144 -0.91 12.07 12.49
CA TYR A 144 0.27 12.14 11.64
C TYR A 144 0.25 11.13 10.52
N PHE A 145 0.90 11.48 9.42
CA PHE A 145 1.36 10.52 8.44
C PHE A 145 2.74 10.91 7.94
N SER A 146 3.51 9.94 7.49
CA SER A 146 4.85 10.14 6.93
C SER A 146 4.92 9.52 5.55
N VAL A 147 5.44 10.29 4.61
CA VAL A 147 5.75 9.80 3.27
C VAL A 147 7.13 10.33 2.90
N ASP A 148 8.05 9.42 2.63
CA ASP A 148 9.46 9.74 2.40
C ASP A 148 10.02 10.64 3.52
N ASN A 149 10.56 11.80 3.17
CA ASN A 149 11.12 12.79 4.11
C ASN A 149 10.12 13.89 4.50
N VAL A 150 8.83 13.68 4.26
CA VAL A 150 7.78 14.66 4.61
C VAL A 150 6.85 14.03 5.64
N ARG A 151 6.76 14.66 6.80
CA ARG A 151 5.87 14.27 7.88
C ARG A 151 4.79 15.33 8.04
N PHE A 152 3.54 14.93 7.89
CA PHE A 152 2.40 15.77 8.22
C PHE A 152 2.01 15.49 9.66
N VAL A 153 1.90 16.54 10.46
CA VAL A 153 1.47 16.43 11.86
C VAL A 153 0.42 17.48 12.14
N ALA A 154 -0.72 17.04 12.66
CA ALA A 154 -1.66 17.91 13.36
C ALA A 154 -1.71 17.54 14.83
N THR A 155 -1.88 18.57 15.65
CA THR A 155 -2.24 18.43 17.05
C THR A 155 -3.47 19.29 17.32
N ARG A 156 -3.92 19.30 18.57
CA ARG A 156 -4.94 20.26 19.02
C ARG A 156 -4.55 21.72 18.76
N TYR A 157 -3.26 22.06 18.79
CA TYR A 157 -2.77 23.43 18.71
C TYR A 157 -2.15 23.79 17.36
N THR A 158 -1.84 22.79 16.53
CA THR A 158 -1.19 22.99 15.25
C THR A 158 -2.06 22.47 14.12
N PRO A 159 -2.33 23.29 13.09
CA PRO A 159 -3.02 22.83 11.90
C PRO A 159 -2.20 21.74 11.21
N PHE A 160 -2.86 20.95 10.37
CA PHE A 160 -2.23 19.89 9.60
C PHE A 160 -1.28 20.47 8.55
N VAL A 161 0.01 20.55 8.89
CA VAL A 161 1.05 21.16 8.05
C VAL A 161 2.15 20.14 7.74
N ALA A 162 2.68 20.23 6.52
CA ALA A 162 3.84 19.46 6.10
C ALA A 162 5.10 19.96 6.80
N HIS A 163 5.76 19.09 7.55
CA HIS A 163 7.11 19.32 8.06
C HIS A 163 8.09 18.47 7.25
N ARG A 164 9.17 19.09 6.77
CA ARG A 164 10.31 18.31 6.29
C ARG A 164 10.93 17.61 7.50
N GLN A 165 11.14 16.31 7.40
CA GLN A 165 11.88 15.56 8.39
C GLN A 165 13.35 15.98 8.27
N GLU A 166 13.82 16.77 9.23
CA GLU A 166 15.26 17.05 9.39
C GLU A 166 15.85 15.84 10.14
N ASP A 167 16.70 15.09 9.43
CA ASP A 167 17.51 14.01 10.00
C ASP A 167 18.68 14.55 10.83
#